data_AF-A0A6G6YPL2-F1
#
_entry.id   AF-A0A6G6YPL2-F1
#
_cell.length_a   1.000
_cell.length_b   1.000
_cell.length_c   1.000
_cell.angle_alpha   90.00
_cell.angle_beta   90.00
_cell.angle_gamma   90.00
#
_symmetry.space_group_name_H-M   'P 1'
#
loop_
_entity.id
_entity.type
_entity.pdbx_description
1 polymer ?
#
loop_
_entity_poly.entity_id
_entity_poly.type
_entity_poly.pdbx_seq_one_letter_code
_entity_poly.pdbx_strand_id
1 'polypeptide(L)'
;MNMFVSSAAVAAAAPAAAIASGSQPQLTDNEAILARVEQIVDLLRTRYVREGWKIDEDQAALTLEYFRRRVHGPAFKDEDEDTAAYYEGPLEFFRSHGQSLDWAHDGNPVGMICGLAKHSKRANEATDAGLLALEEEIFREFELAHANHDEINRLDNICRDELIRLRAEEGLLADDDHCKRVTQMTEFKDYNRLVNLAQPHWDRVDAIIVEMESINAQTAAGRRAKVSVLLHCIMPHEWLKTDDKAEWEIKKARDLLFELVGGEPSEELREQFAAAPGTMVT
;
A
#
# COMPACT_ATOMS: atom_id res chain seq x y z
N MET A 1 -2.51 40.62 18.83
CA MET A 1 -1.28 40.24 19.54
C MET A 1 -0.84 38.93 18.89
N ASN A 2 0.03 39.02 17.89
CA ASN A 2 0.36 37.90 17.00
C ASN A 2 1.60 37.19 17.53
N MET A 3 1.46 35.89 17.84
CA MET A 3 2.55 35.05 18.30
C MET A 3 3.02 34.21 17.10
N PHE A 4 4.11 34.64 16.46
CA PHE A 4 4.84 33.81 15.50
C PHE A 4 5.77 32.90 16.30
N VAL A 5 5.54 31.59 16.24
CA VAL A 5 6.46 30.59 16.77
C VAL A 5 7.29 30.05 15.60
N SER A 6 8.57 30.39 15.59
CA SER A 6 9.55 29.86 14.65
C SER A 6 9.91 28.42 15.00
N SER A 7 9.64 27.48 14.08
CA SER A 7 10.17 26.12 14.13
C SER A 7 11.65 26.13 13.72
N ALA A 8 12.52 25.69 14.63
CA ALA A 8 13.93 25.46 14.36
C ALA A 8 14.13 24.15 13.59
N ALA A 9 14.75 24.22 12.41
CA ALA A 9 15.20 23.06 11.66
C ALA A 9 16.43 22.45 12.36
N VAL A 10 16.30 21.23 12.86
CA VAL A 10 17.43 20.43 13.34
C VAL A 10 18.09 19.77 12.13
N ALA A 11 19.16 20.39 11.62
CA ALA A 11 20.04 19.76 10.64
C ALA A 11 20.83 18.63 11.31
N ALA A 12 20.43 17.38 11.05
CA ALA A 12 21.20 16.22 11.45
C ALA A 12 22.46 16.10 10.56
N ALA A 13 23.59 16.55 11.07
CA ALA A 13 24.89 16.26 10.49
C ALA A 13 25.23 14.77 10.72
N ALA A 14 25.10 13.94 9.68
CA ALA A 14 25.61 12.58 9.70
C ALA A 14 27.16 12.61 9.63
N PRO A 15 27.89 11.89 10.50
CA PRO A 15 29.32 11.73 10.34
C PRO A 15 29.59 10.84 9.12
N ALA A 16 30.16 11.42 8.07
CA ALA A 16 30.72 10.66 6.95
C ALA A 16 31.93 9.87 7.45
N ALA A 17 31.72 8.61 7.84
CA ALA A 17 32.81 7.67 8.04
C ALA A 17 33.43 7.38 6.66
N ALA A 18 34.61 7.95 6.41
CA ALA A 18 35.40 7.64 5.24
C ALA A 18 35.86 6.17 5.32
N ILE A 19 35.16 5.29 4.61
CA ILE A 19 35.65 3.94 4.34
C ILE A 19 36.74 4.08 3.29
N ALA A 20 38.00 3.96 3.73
CA ALA A 20 39.14 3.91 2.85
C ALA A 20 39.11 2.60 2.04
N SER A 21 38.47 2.63 0.87
CA SER A 21 38.57 1.56 -0.13
C SER A 21 39.93 1.62 -0.82
N GLY A 22 40.94 1.01 -0.21
CA GLY A 22 42.19 0.70 -0.87
C GLY A 22 41.93 -0.29 -2.01
N SER A 23 41.95 0.21 -3.24
CA SER A 23 41.72 -0.57 -4.47
C SER A 23 42.95 -1.42 -4.79
N GLN A 24 43.06 -2.61 -4.18
CA GLN A 24 43.76 -3.72 -4.83
C GLN A 24 42.72 -4.58 -5.56
N PRO A 25 43.04 -5.12 -6.76
CA PRO A 25 42.18 -6.12 -7.38
C PRO A 25 42.15 -7.33 -6.44
N GLN A 26 41.07 -7.47 -5.69
CA GLN A 26 40.84 -8.65 -4.87
C GLN A 26 40.74 -9.83 -5.84
N LEU A 27 41.78 -10.67 -5.86
CA LEU A 27 41.65 -12.02 -6.40
C LEU A 27 40.47 -12.64 -5.66
N THR A 28 39.43 -13.02 -6.41
CA THR A 28 38.22 -13.62 -5.86
C THR A 28 38.61 -14.89 -5.12
N ASP A 29 38.56 -14.85 -3.79
CA ASP A 29 38.89 -15.99 -2.94
C ASP A 29 37.72 -16.98 -2.96
N ASN A 30 37.69 -17.83 -3.99
CA ASN A 30 36.62 -18.81 -4.20
C ASN A 30 36.48 -19.78 -3.03
N GLU A 31 37.56 -20.07 -2.29
CA GLU A 31 37.50 -20.90 -1.08
C GLU A 31 36.73 -20.19 0.04
N ALA A 32 37.03 -18.91 0.27
CA ALA A 32 36.30 -18.11 1.25
C ALA A 32 34.83 -17.92 0.87
N ILE A 33 34.52 -17.79 -0.43
CA ILE A 33 33.14 -17.73 -0.92
C ILE A 33 32.42 -19.06 -0.63
N LEU A 34 33.01 -20.19 -1.02
CA LEU A 34 32.43 -21.51 -0.79
C LEU A 34 32.16 -21.74 0.71
N ALA A 35 33.11 -21.39 1.58
CA ALA A 35 32.96 -21.52 3.03
C ALA A 35 31.76 -20.70 3.57
N ARG A 36 31.54 -19.48 3.07
CA ARG A 36 30.38 -18.67 3.45
C ARG A 36 29.07 -19.24 2.92
N VAL A 37 29.06 -19.77 1.70
CA VAL A 37 27.87 -20.42 1.12
C VAL A 37 27.50 -21.68 1.92
N GLU A 38 28.47 -22.52 2.25
CA GLU A 38 28.27 -23.71 3.08
C GLU A 38 27.72 -23.33 4.46
N GLN A 39 28.28 -22.30 5.09
CA GLN A 39 27.77 -21.77 6.35
C GLN A 39 26.29 -21.33 6.25
N ILE A 40 25.90 -20.64 5.18
CA ILE A 40 24.51 -20.20 4.97
C ILE A 40 23.57 -21.41 4.86
N VAL A 41 23.91 -22.40 4.01
CA VAL A 41 23.09 -23.60 3.82
C VAL A 41 22.94 -24.38 5.13
N ASP A 42 24.04 -24.58 5.86
CA ASP A 42 24.01 -25.33 7.13
C ASP A 42 23.18 -24.62 8.21
N LEU A 43 23.26 -23.29 8.28
CA LEU A 43 22.40 -22.51 9.17
C LEU A 43 20.93 -22.64 8.77
N LEU A 44 20.59 -22.53 7.48
CA LEU A 44 19.22 -22.64 7.00
C LEU A 44 18.63 -24.05 7.22
N ARG A 45 19.44 -25.11 7.19
CA ARG A 45 19.01 -26.48 7.53
C ARG A 45 18.71 -26.67 9.02
N THR A 46 19.49 -26.03 9.88
CA THR A 46 19.51 -26.34 11.32
C THR A 46 18.74 -25.35 12.18
N ARG A 47 18.47 -24.15 11.66
CA ARG A 47 17.81 -23.08 12.41
C ARG A 47 16.32 -23.01 12.07
N TYR A 48 15.52 -22.85 13.10
CA TYR A 48 14.11 -22.54 12.95
C TYR A 48 13.93 -21.13 12.37
N VAL A 49 13.19 -21.02 11.27
CA VAL A 49 12.80 -19.74 10.67
C VAL A 49 11.36 -19.40 11.06
N ARG A 50 10.41 -20.24 10.63
CA ARG A 50 8.99 -20.18 11.03
C ARG A 50 8.30 -21.53 10.78
N GLU A 51 7.12 -21.69 11.34
CA GLU A 51 6.27 -22.86 11.06
C GLU A 51 6.02 -23.04 9.56
N GLY A 52 6.09 -24.29 9.10
CA GLY A 52 5.89 -24.67 7.71
C GLY A 52 7.05 -24.32 6.75
N TRP A 53 8.04 -23.55 7.19
CA TRP A 53 9.20 -23.22 6.36
C TRP A 53 10.20 -24.39 6.30
N LYS A 54 10.73 -24.64 5.10
CA LYS A 54 11.79 -25.61 4.83
C LYS A 54 12.73 -25.03 3.78
N ILE A 55 14.00 -25.39 3.87
CA ILE A 55 14.98 -25.12 2.81
C ILE A 55 14.63 -25.97 1.58
N ASP A 56 14.80 -25.40 0.40
CA ASP A 56 14.80 -26.14 -0.86
C ASP A 56 16.14 -26.88 -1.00
N GLU A 57 16.14 -28.17 -0.67
CA GLU A 57 17.36 -28.99 -0.66
C GLU A 57 17.93 -29.22 -2.06
N ASP A 58 17.08 -29.30 -3.08
CA ASP A 58 17.52 -29.49 -4.46
C ASP A 58 18.25 -28.23 -4.94
N GLN A 59 17.65 -27.06 -4.67
CA GLN A 59 18.24 -25.77 -5.01
C GLN A 59 19.52 -25.48 -4.19
N ALA A 60 19.55 -25.88 -2.92
CA ALA A 60 20.76 -25.79 -2.09
C ALA A 60 21.88 -26.68 -2.63
N ALA A 61 21.57 -27.89 -3.10
CA ALA A 61 22.55 -28.80 -3.68
C ALA A 61 23.15 -28.23 -4.97
N LEU A 62 22.33 -27.72 -5.89
CA LEU A 62 22.79 -27.06 -7.13
C LEU A 62 23.71 -25.87 -6.83
N THR A 63 23.35 -25.06 -5.83
CA THR A 63 24.15 -23.92 -5.40
C THR A 63 25.52 -24.36 -4.87
N LEU A 64 25.56 -25.36 -3.98
CA LEU A 64 26.81 -25.89 -3.45
C LEU A 64 27.66 -26.54 -4.53
N GLU A 65 27.06 -27.25 -5.48
CA GLU A 65 27.77 -27.86 -6.61
C GLU A 65 28.46 -26.79 -7.46
N TYR A 66 27.77 -25.70 -7.78
CA TYR A 66 28.35 -24.57 -8.52
C TYR A 66 29.60 -24.00 -7.82
N PHE A 67 29.50 -23.66 -6.53
CA PHE A 67 30.64 -23.08 -5.81
C PHE A 67 31.76 -24.09 -5.55
N ARG A 68 31.45 -25.37 -5.33
CA ARG A 68 32.47 -26.44 -5.25
C ARG A 68 33.18 -26.62 -6.57
N ARG A 69 32.47 -26.53 -7.70
CA ARG A 69 33.08 -26.60 -9.04
C ARG A 69 34.04 -25.44 -9.27
N ARG A 70 33.74 -24.23 -8.79
CA ARG A 70 34.63 -23.05 -8.86
C ARG A 70 35.94 -23.21 -8.06
N VAL A 71 35.97 -24.07 -7.04
CA VAL A 71 37.17 -24.32 -6.21
C VAL A 71 37.92 -25.57 -6.63
N HIS A 72 37.20 -26.68 -6.85
CA HIS A 72 37.79 -28.02 -7.04
C HIS A 72 37.44 -28.69 -8.37
N GLY A 73 36.52 -28.11 -9.15
CA GLY A 73 35.99 -28.74 -10.35
C GLY A 73 36.68 -28.31 -11.64
N PRO A 74 36.31 -28.94 -12.77
CA PRO A 74 36.75 -28.48 -14.08
C PRO A 74 36.19 -27.08 -14.36
N ALA A 75 36.96 -26.28 -15.08
CA ALA A 75 36.51 -24.99 -15.58
C ALA A 75 35.20 -25.15 -16.39
N PHE A 76 34.38 -24.10 -16.37
CA PHE A 76 33.27 -23.98 -17.31
C PHE A 76 33.83 -23.91 -18.74
N LYS A 77 33.08 -24.46 -19.71
CA LYS A 77 33.52 -24.47 -21.11
C LYS A 77 33.64 -23.05 -21.66
N ASP A 78 32.72 -22.19 -21.25
CA ASP A 78 32.61 -20.79 -21.65
C ASP A 78 31.82 -20.00 -20.58
N GLU A 79 31.73 -18.68 -20.78
CA GLU A 79 31.00 -17.76 -19.91
C GLU A 79 29.49 -18.02 -19.94
N ASP A 80 28.94 -18.57 -21.02
CA ASP A 80 27.52 -18.87 -21.15
C ASP A 80 27.11 -20.05 -20.24
N GLU A 81 27.90 -21.14 -20.21
CA GLU A 81 27.70 -22.27 -19.29
C GLU A 81 27.80 -21.81 -17.82
N ASP A 82 28.79 -20.97 -17.52
CA ASP A 82 29.00 -20.42 -16.18
C ASP A 82 27.82 -19.54 -15.74
N THR A 83 27.38 -18.64 -16.61
CA THR A 83 26.23 -17.76 -16.37
C THR A 83 24.96 -18.58 -16.18
N ALA A 84 24.68 -19.54 -17.06
CA ALA A 84 23.50 -20.40 -16.92
C ALA A 84 23.48 -21.14 -15.58
N ALA A 85 24.60 -21.75 -15.20
CA ALA A 85 24.72 -22.46 -13.92
C ALA A 85 24.59 -21.52 -12.70
N TYR A 86 25.11 -20.30 -12.78
CA TYR A 86 24.97 -19.29 -11.72
C TYR A 86 23.52 -18.84 -11.53
N TYR A 87 22.78 -18.63 -12.61
CA TYR A 87 21.39 -18.19 -12.55
C TYR A 87 20.46 -19.31 -12.08
N GLU A 88 20.67 -20.54 -12.55
CA GLU A 88 19.84 -21.70 -12.20
C GLU A 88 20.05 -22.18 -10.77
N GLY A 89 21.26 -22.05 -10.20
CA GLY A 89 21.56 -22.50 -8.84
C GLY A 89 21.66 -21.33 -7.85
N PRO A 90 22.85 -20.71 -7.71
CA PRO A 90 23.11 -19.66 -6.73
C PRO A 90 22.08 -18.52 -6.72
N LEU A 91 21.89 -17.82 -7.84
CA LEU A 91 21.09 -16.60 -7.85
C LEU A 91 19.65 -16.85 -7.36
N GLU A 92 19.02 -17.92 -7.84
CA GLU A 92 17.67 -18.29 -7.43
C GLU A 92 17.63 -18.76 -5.97
N PHE A 93 18.63 -19.52 -5.50
CA PHE A 93 18.72 -19.91 -4.08
C PHE A 93 18.78 -18.69 -3.16
N PHE A 94 19.74 -17.79 -3.41
CA PHE A 94 19.93 -16.60 -2.58
C PHE A 94 18.70 -15.69 -2.60
N ARG A 95 18.06 -15.51 -3.76
CA ARG A 95 16.83 -14.71 -3.89
C ARG A 95 15.66 -15.32 -3.14
N SER A 96 15.36 -16.60 -3.38
CA SER A 96 14.21 -17.29 -2.79
C SER A 96 14.32 -17.48 -1.27
N HIS A 97 15.54 -17.54 -0.74
CA HIS A 97 15.81 -17.73 0.69
C HIS A 97 16.20 -16.43 1.42
N GLY A 98 16.11 -15.28 0.75
CA GLY A 98 16.36 -13.96 1.34
C GLY A 98 17.80 -13.76 1.83
N GLN A 99 18.78 -14.37 1.16
CA GLN A 99 20.19 -14.31 1.53
C GLN A 99 20.95 -13.27 0.69
N SER A 100 22.01 -12.69 1.27
CA SER A 100 22.81 -11.64 0.62
C SER A 100 23.94 -12.24 -0.23
N LEU A 101 23.93 -11.94 -1.53
CA LEU A 101 25.05 -12.28 -2.43
C LEU A 101 26.32 -11.51 -2.09
N ASP A 102 26.21 -10.23 -1.69
CA ASP A 102 27.36 -9.40 -1.31
C ASP A 102 28.10 -9.99 -0.09
N TRP A 103 27.36 -10.62 0.83
CA TRP A 103 27.99 -11.32 1.95
C TRP A 103 28.70 -12.60 1.47
N ALA A 104 28.05 -13.38 0.61
CA ALA A 104 28.65 -14.61 0.08
C ALA A 104 29.92 -14.33 -0.71
N HIS A 105 29.87 -13.38 -1.65
CA HIS A 105 31.00 -13.06 -2.53
C HIS A 105 32.11 -12.27 -1.81
N ASP A 106 31.75 -11.23 -1.05
CA ASP A 106 32.72 -10.21 -0.62
C ASP A 106 32.98 -10.26 0.89
N GLY A 107 32.18 -11.04 1.64
CA GLY A 107 32.16 -10.95 3.10
C GLY A 107 31.63 -9.59 3.59
N ASN A 108 30.86 -8.86 2.78
CA ASN A 108 30.28 -7.59 3.18
C ASN A 108 28.87 -7.78 3.78
N PRO A 109 28.66 -7.57 5.09
CA PRO A 109 27.38 -7.82 5.72
C PRO A 109 26.36 -6.68 5.51
N VAL A 110 26.74 -5.57 4.87
CA VAL A 110 25.88 -4.37 4.74
C VAL A 110 24.54 -4.70 4.10
N GLY A 111 24.52 -5.44 2.98
CA GLY A 111 23.28 -5.83 2.31
C GLY A 111 22.35 -6.66 3.20
N MET A 112 22.91 -7.56 4.00
CA MET A 112 22.14 -8.38 4.96
C MET A 112 21.58 -7.52 6.11
N ILE A 113 22.41 -6.66 6.72
CA ILE A 113 22.01 -5.83 7.86
C ILE A 113 20.94 -4.81 7.43
N CYS A 114 21.19 -4.05 6.37
CA CYS A 114 20.25 -3.05 5.86
C CYS A 114 18.99 -3.72 5.29
N GLY A 115 19.15 -4.85 4.61
CA GLY A 115 18.05 -5.66 4.09
C GLY A 115 17.12 -6.18 5.18
N LEU A 116 17.61 -6.52 6.37
CA LEU A 116 16.78 -6.88 7.52
C LEU A 116 16.23 -5.64 8.24
N ALA A 117 17.04 -4.59 8.40
CA ALA A 117 16.64 -3.35 9.08
C ALA A 117 15.45 -2.68 8.38
N LYS A 118 15.37 -2.73 7.04
CA LYS A 118 14.22 -2.18 6.28
C LYS A 118 12.89 -2.87 6.59
N HIS A 119 12.93 -4.13 7.05
CA HIS A 119 11.74 -4.88 7.47
C HIS A 119 11.48 -4.80 8.97
N SER A 120 12.30 -4.06 9.71
CA SER A 120 12.07 -3.86 11.14
C SER A 120 10.78 -3.10 11.39
N LYS A 121 10.16 -3.35 12.55
CA LYS A 121 8.96 -2.63 13.01
C LYS A 121 9.11 -1.11 12.88
N ARG A 122 10.27 -0.57 13.27
CA ARG A 122 10.56 0.87 13.21
C ARG A 122 10.57 1.43 11.78
N ALA A 123 11.13 0.70 10.82
CA ALA A 123 11.16 1.12 9.42
C ALA A 123 9.76 1.08 8.80
N ASN A 124 8.99 0.04 9.12
CA ASN A 124 7.62 -0.12 8.67
C ASN A 124 6.69 0.96 9.26
N GLU A 125 6.82 1.27 10.56
CA GLU A 125 6.07 2.34 11.23
C GLU A 125 6.27 3.71 10.58
N ALA A 126 7.50 4.03 10.17
CA ALA A 126 7.80 5.30 9.50
C ALA A 126 7.12 5.40 8.13
N THR A 127 7.03 4.29 7.39
CA THR A 127 6.35 4.24 6.09
C THR A 127 4.83 4.36 6.27
N ASP A 128 4.28 3.63 7.23
CA ASP A 128 2.84 3.60 7.49
C ASP A 128 2.32 4.89 8.17
N ALA A 129 3.18 5.64 8.86
CA ALA A 129 2.83 6.98 9.34
C ALA A 129 2.39 7.91 8.19
N GLY A 130 2.98 7.74 7.00
CA GLY A 130 2.53 8.43 5.79
C GLY A 130 1.10 8.04 5.39
N LEU A 131 0.78 6.74 5.42
CA LEU A 131 -0.57 6.25 5.12
C LEU A 131 -1.63 6.82 6.07
N LEU A 132 -1.33 6.91 7.37
CA LEU A 132 -2.25 7.48 8.37
C LEU A 132 -2.49 8.98 8.13
N ALA A 133 -1.45 9.73 7.73
CA ALA A 133 -1.59 11.14 7.42
C ALA A 133 -2.43 11.38 6.14
N LEU A 134 -2.22 10.56 5.10
CA LEU A 134 -3.03 10.62 3.88
C LEU A 134 -4.49 10.28 4.17
N GLU A 135 -4.73 9.29 5.04
CA GLU A 135 -6.09 8.92 5.47
C GLU A 135 -6.81 10.10 6.13
N GLU A 136 -6.17 10.78 7.09
CA GLU A 136 -6.74 11.95 7.74
C GLU A 136 -7.04 13.08 6.74
N GLU A 137 -6.14 13.31 5.77
CA GLU A 137 -6.34 14.30 4.73
C GLU A 137 -7.51 13.94 3.80
N ILE A 138 -7.62 12.67 3.39
CA ILE A 138 -8.75 12.16 2.60
C ILE A 138 -10.06 12.42 3.32
N PHE A 139 -10.18 12.03 4.59
CA PHE A 139 -11.44 12.21 5.33
C PHE A 139 -11.79 13.69 5.50
N ARG A 140 -10.81 14.56 5.73
CA ARG A 140 -11.03 16.01 5.81
C ARG A 140 -11.57 16.58 4.49
N GLU A 141 -10.96 16.23 3.36
CA GLU A 141 -11.42 16.69 2.04
C GLU A 141 -12.78 16.07 1.67
N PHE A 142 -13.02 14.81 2.06
CA PHE A 142 -14.29 14.13 1.87
C PHE A 142 -15.42 14.81 2.66
N GLU A 143 -15.20 15.19 3.92
CA GLU A 143 -16.14 15.98 4.71
C GLU A 143 -16.45 17.33 4.05
N LEU A 144 -15.42 18.03 3.55
CA LEU A 144 -15.60 19.31 2.83
C LEU A 144 -16.41 19.13 1.55
N ALA A 145 -16.18 18.05 0.80
CA ALA A 145 -16.95 17.73 -0.40
C ALA A 145 -18.44 17.47 -0.08
N HIS A 146 -18.75 16.96 1.12
CA HIS A 146 -20.11 16.70 1.59
C HIS A 146 -20.75 17.85 2.37
N ALA A 147 -20.05 18.96 2.60
CA ALA A 147 -20.55 20.06 3.44
C ALA A 147 -21.90 20.64 2.98
N ASN A 148 -22.26 20.48 1.70
CA ASN A 148 -23.52 20.97 1.14
C ASN A 148 -24.43 19.84 0.62
N HIS A 149 -24.17 18.58 0.99
CA HIS A 149 -24.82 17.42 0.41
C HIS A 149 -26.34 17.42 0.61
N ASP A 150 -26.84 17.83 1.78
CA ASP A 150 -28.28 17.92 2.07
C ASP A 150 -29.00 18.91 1.15
N GLU A 151 -28.43 20.10 0.95
CA GLU A 151 -29.03 21.11 0.07
C GLU A 151 -28.89 20.71 -1.40
N ILE A 152 -27.78 20.09 -1.79
CA ILE A 152 -27.62 19.50 -3.14
C ILE A 152 -28.73 18.47 -3.40
N ASN A 153 -28.97 17.55 -2.47
CA ASN A 153 -30.01 16.52 -2.59
C ASN A 153 -31.41 17.13 -2.65
N ARG A 154 -31.69 18.16 -1.84
CA ARG A 154 -32.96 18.88 -1.89
C ARG A 154 -33.19 19.53 -3.25
N LEU A 155 -32.20 20.25 -3.78
CA LEU A 155 -32.30 20.95 -5.07
C LEU A 155 -32.42 19.95 -6.23
N ASP A 156 -31.68 18.84 -6.18
CA ASP A 156 -31.78 17.74 -7.13
C ASP A 156 -33.20 17.15 -7.16
N ASN A 157 -33.80 16.89 -5.99
CA ASN A 157 -35.18 16.41 -5.91
C ASN A 157 -36.18 17.40 -6.53
N ILE A 158 -36.05 18.71 -6.27
CA ILE A 158 -36.91 19.73 -6.89
C ILE A 158 -36.77 19.70 -8.42
N CYS A 159 -35.54 19.65 -8.94
CA CYS A 159 -35.29 19.61 -10.38
C CYS A 159 -35.84 18.31 -11.02
N ARG A 160 -35.69 17.17 -10.32
CA ARG A 160 -36.20 15.86 -10.76
C ARG A 160 -37.73 15.84 -10.80
N ASP A 161 -38.38 16.37 -9.76
CA ASP A 161 -39.84 16.42 -9.67
C ASP A 161 -40.43 17.30 -10.79
N GLU A 162 -39.79 18.43 -11.09
CA GLU A 162 -40.20 19.30 -12.21
C GLU A 162 -40.04 18.60 -13.57
N LEU A 163 -38.95 17.86 -13.77
CA LEU A 163 -38.74 17.08 -14.98
C LEU A 163 -39.83 16.00 -15.15
N ILE A 164 -40.21 15.33 -14.06
CA ILE A 164 -41.31 14.35 -14.05
C ILE A 164 -42.64 15.03 -14.42
N ARG A 165 -42.93 16.20 -13.84
CA ARG A 165 -44.14 16.97 -14.14
C ARG A 165 -44.22 17.34 -15.63
N LEU A 166 -43.14 17.90 -16.20
CA LEU A 166 -43.09 18.29 -17.62
C LEU A 166 -43.31 17.09 -18.56
N ARG A 167 -42.70 15.94 -18.26
CA ARG A 167 -42.91 14.70 -19.03
C ARG A 167 -44.34 14.19 -18.97
N ALA A 168 -45.00 14.34 -17.83
CA ALA A 168 -46.40 13.94 -17.66
C ALA A 168 -47.36 14.84 -18.45
N GLU A 169 -47.06 16.14 -18.56
CA GLU A 169 -47.93 17.12 -19.23
C GLU A 169 -47.76 17.16 -20.76
N GLU A 170 -46.53 17.03 -21.26
CA GLU A 170 -46.21 17.28 -22.68
C GLU A 170 -45.84 16.00 -23.45
N GLY A 171 -45.71 14.86 -22.77
CA GLY A 171 -45.35 13.58 -23.36
C GLY A 171 -43.85 13.40 -23.63
N LEU A 172 -43.46 12.18 -23.99
CA LEU A 172 -42.05 11.72 -24.08
C LEU A 172 -41.26 12.27 -25.27
N LEU A 173 -41.91 12.90 -26.26
CA LEU A 173 -41.24 13.36 -27.49
C LEU A 173 -40.50 14.70 -27.33
N ALA A 174 -40.54 15.33 -26.15
CA ALA A 174 -39.98 16.65 -25.87
C ALA A 174 -38.83 16.65 -24.84
N ASP A 175 -38.14 15.51 -24.64
CA ASP A 175 -37.19 15.31 -23.54
C ASP A 175 -36.04 16.36 -23.51
N ASP A 176 -35.49 16.72 -24.67
CA ASP A 176 -34.45 17.75 -24.78
C ASP A 176 -34.96 19.14 -24.37
N ASP A 177 -36.21 19.47 -24.67
CA ASP A 177 -36.78 20.77 -24.33
C ASP A 177 -37.20 20.83 -22.85
N HIS A 178 -37.57 19.71 -22.25
CA HIS A 178 -37.81 19.60 -20.80
C HIS A 178 -36.52 19.83 -20.02
N CYS A 179 -35.43 19.16 -20.42
CA CYS A 179 -34.11 19.36 -19.81
C CYS A 179 -33.66 20.82 -19.93
N LYS A 180 -33.82 21.46 -21.09
CA LYS A 180 -33.49 22.89 -21.26
C LYS A 180 -34.29 23.77 -20.30
N ARG A 181 -35.59 23.54 -20.10
CA ARG A 181 -36.40 24.33 -19.16
C ARG A 181 -35.90 24.18 -17.73
N VAL A 182 -35.66 22.95 -17.27
CA VAL A 182 -35.11 22.69 -15.94
C VAL A 182 -33.76 23.37 -15.75
N THR A 183 -32.89 23.38 -16.77
CA THR A 183 -31.58 24.04 -16.68
C THR A 183 -31.66 25.57 -16.51
N GLN A 184 -32.79 26.19 -16.85
CA GLN A 184 -33.01 27.63 -16.66
C GLN A 184 -33.54 27.99 -15.27
N MET A 185 -34.01 27.02 -14.49
CA MET A 185 -34.50 27.22 -13.12
C MET A 185 -33.40 27.77 -12.20
N THR A 186 -33.81 28.54 -11.20
CA THR A 186 -32.91 29.06 -10.16
C THR A 186 -32.30 27.92 -9.34
N GLU A 187 -33.10 26.92 -9.01
CA GLU A 187 -32.74 25.76 -8.22
C GLU A 187 -31.67 24.92 -8.90
N PHE A 188 -31.76 24.74 -10.23
CA PHE A 188 -30.74 24.04 -11.01
C PHE A 188 -29.41 24.83 -11.07
N LYS A 189 -29.48 26.17 -11.14
CA LYS A 189 -28.30 27.03 -11.10
C LYS A 189 -27.60 26.97 -9.74
N ASP A 190 -28.38 26.97 -8.66
CA ASP A 190 -27.85 26.81 -7.30
C ASP A 190 -27.29 25.41 -7.06
N TYR A 191 -27.97 24.37 -7.54
CA TYR A 191 -27.47 22.99 -7.54
C TYR A 191 -26.09 22.92 -8.20
N ASN A 192 -25.96 23.42 -9.43
CA ASN A 192 -24.68 23.42 -10.14
C ASN A 192 -23.61 24.23 -9.42
N ARG A 193 -23.97 25.37 -8.81
CA ARG A 193 -23.03 26.17 -8.03
C ARG A 193 -22.47 25.36 -6.86
N LEU A 194 -23.31 24.63 -6.12
CA LEU A 194 -22.89 23.81 -4.98
C LEU A 194 -22.09 22.58 -5.42
N VAL A 195 -22.49 21.91 -6.49
CA VAL A 195 -21.71 20.80 -7.08
C VAL A 195 -20.33 21.28 -7.51
N ASN A 196 -20.24 22.42 -8.22
CA ASN A 196 -18.97 23.01 -8.63
C ASN A 196 -18.12 23.46 -7.43
N LEU A 197 -18.74 23.82 -6.30
CA LEU A 197 -18.01 24.16 -5.08
C LEU A 197 -17.40 22.92 -4.42
N ALA A 198 -18.08 21.77 -4.49
CA ALA A 198 -17.57 20.50 -3.96
C ALA A 198 -16.51 19.86 -4.87
N GLN A 199 -16.56 20.10 -6.19
CA GLN A 199 -15.69 19.43 -7.16
C GLN A 199 -14.19 19.47 -6.86
N PRO A 200 -13.57 20.60 -6.46
CA PRO A 200 -12.14 20.63 -6.14
C PRO A 200 -11.74 19.73 -4.98
N HIS A 201 -12.65 19.49 -4.03
CA HIS A 201 -12.42 18.58 -2.90
C HIS A 201 -12.48 17.12 -3.37
N TRP A 202 -13.41 16.79 -4.27
CA TRP A 202 -13.45 15.46 -4.92
C TRP A 202 -12.19 15.19 -5.74
N ASP A 203 -11.75 16.15 -6.55
CA ASP A 203 -10.51 16.03 -7.33
C ASP A 203 -9.29 15.82 -6.41
N ARG A 204 -9.30 16.46 -5.23
CA ARG A 204 -8.25 16.30 -4.23
C ARG A 204 -8.29 14.92 -3.55
N VAL A 205 -9.47 14.43 -3.17
CA VAL A 205 -9.67 13.07 -2.62
C VAL A 205 -9.13 12.03 -3.61
N ASP A 206 -9.51 12.10 -4.89
CA ASP A 206 -9.04 11.17 -5.92
C ASP A 206 -7.51 11.19 -6.06
N ALA A 207 -6.90 12.38 -6.09
CA ALA A 207 -5.45 12.51 -6.18
C ALA A 207 -4.72 11.88 -4.98
N ILE A 208 -5.23 12.07 -3.75
CA ILE A 208 -4.63 11.52 -2.53
C ILE A 208 -4.83 10.00 -2.47
N ILE A 209 -5.98 9.47 -2.91
CA ILE A 209 -6.22 8.03 -2.99
C ILE A 209 -5.20 7.37 -3.92
N VAL A 210 -4.94 7.95 -5.09
CA VAL A 210 -3.90 7.45 -6.02
C VAL A 210 -2.52 7.44 -5.37
N GLU A 211 -2.19 8.48 -4.58
CA GLU A 211 -0.94 8.51 -3.81
C GLU A 211 -0.90 7.39 -2.76
N MET A 212 -1.97 7.22 -1.98
CA MET A 212 -2.09 6.19 -0.96
C MET A 212 -1.97 4.77 -1.55
N GLU A 213 -2.55 4.53 -2.72
CA GLU A 213 -2.46 3.24 -3.43
C GLU A 213 -1.00 2.86 -3.72
N SER A 214 -0.16 3.82 -4.10
CA SER A 214 1.25 3.59 -4.42
C SER A 214 2.13 3.12 -3.25
N ILE A 215 1.67 3.33 -2.01
CA ILE A 215 2.42 3.00 -0.78
C ILE A 215 1.99 1.63 -0.25
N ASN A 216 2.90 0.67 -0.17
CA ASN A 216 2.59 -0.65 0.39
C ASN A 216 2.46 -0.61 1.92
N ALA A 217 1.28 -0.90 2.45
CA ALA A 217 1.04 -0.97 3.90
C ALA A 217 1.82 -2.13 4.55
N GLN A 218 2.70 -1.82 5.49
CA GLN A 218 3.58 -2.81 6.14
C GLN A 218 3.07 -3.27 7.52
N THR A 219 2.19 -2.51 8.15
CA THR A 219 1.63 -2.76 9.49
C THR A 219 0.12 -2.93 9.44
N ALA A 220 -0.47 -3.44 10.52
CA ALA A 220 -1.91 -3.53 10.66
C ALA A 220 -2.59 -2.16 10.60
N ALA A 221 -1.98 -1.11 11.18
CA ALA A 221 -2.50 0.25 11.15
C ALA A 221 -2.52 0.82 9.71
N GLY A 222 -1.46 0.64 8.93
CA GLY A 222 -1.44 1.06 7.53
C GLY A 222 -2.46 0.31 6.66
N ARG A 223 -2.67 -1.00 6.92
CA ARG A 223 -3.74 -1.78 6.25
C ARG A 223 -5.12 -1.28 6.65
N ARG A 224 -5.35 -1.01 7.93
CA ARG A 224 -6.59 -0.44 8.46
C ARG A 224 -6.94 0.88 7.78
N ALA A 225 -5.96 1.77 7.62
CA ALA A 225 -6.13 3.05 6.93
C ALA A 225 -6.64 2.86 5.49
N LYS A 226 -5.98 1.99 4.71
CA LYS A 226 -6.41 1.69 3.33
C LYS A 226 -7.82 1.10 3.27
N VAL A 227 -8.12 0.15 4.15
CA VAL A 227 -9.46 -0.46 4.23
C VAL A 227 -10.52 0.58 4.61
N SER A 228 -10.19 1.51 5.52
CA SER A 228 -11.11 2.58 5.92
C SER A 228 -11.44 3.50 4.74
N VAL A 229 -10.43 3.96 3.99
CA VAL A 229 -10.62 4.76 2.77
C VAL A 229 -11.42 4.01 1.71
N LEU A 230 -11.09 2.74 1.47
CA LEU A 230 -11.84 1.89 0.53
C LEU A 230 -13.33 1.87 0.88
N LEU A 231 -13.66 1.56 2.14
CA LEU A 231 -15.06 1.40 2.56
C LEU A 231 -15.84 2.71 2.58
N HIS A 232 -15.21 3.83 2.93
CA HIS A 232 -15.91 5.12 3.11
C HIS A 232 -15.90 6.01 1.86
N CYS A 233 -14.84 5.97 1.05
CA CYS A 233 -14.66 6.91 -0.05
C CYS A 233 -14.87 6.29 -1.43
N ILE A 234 -14.61 4.98 -1.58
CA ILE A 234 -14.59 4.32 -2.89
C ILE A 234 -15.81 3.42 -3.07
N MET A 235 -16.15 2.65 -2.03
CA MET A 235 -17.24 1.70 -2.12
C MET A 235 -18.61 2.39 -2.01
N PRO A 236 -19.65 1.88 -2.71
CA PRO A 236 -21.00 2.42 -2.62
C PRO A 236 -21.54 2.46 -1.19
N HIS A 237 -22.48 3.38 -0.90
CA HIS A 237 -23.02 3.61 0.45
C HIS A 237 -23.65 2.34 1.09
N GLU A 238 -24.04 1.34 0.30
CA GLU A 238 -24.47 0.03 0.80
C GLU A 238 -23.40 -0.64 1.68
N TRP A 239 -22.12 -0.36 1.40
CA TRP A 239 -20.96 -0.80 2.18
C TRP A 239 -20.74 -0.01 3.46
N LEU A 240 -21.59 0.96 3.78
CA LEU A 240 -21.62 1.67 5.06
C LEU A 240 -22.81 1.26 5.94
N LYS A 241 -23.70 0.40 5.46
CA LYS A 241 -24.81 -0.13 6.26
C LYS A 241 -24.27 -0.92 7.46
N THR A 242 -24.92 -0.79 8.61
CA THR A 242 -24.64 -1.64 9.78
C THR A 242 -24.83 -3.11 9.46
N ASP A 243 -24.18 -3.97 10.23
CA ASP A 243 -24.18 -5.43 10.03
C ASP A 243 -25.58 -6.08 10.08
N ASP A 244 -26.54 -5.47 10.76
CA ASP A 244 -27.94 -5.92 10.81
C ASP A 244 -28.73 -5.55 9.55
N LYS A 245 -28.24 -4.58 8.78
CA LYS A 245 -28.86 -4.03 7.55
C LYS A 245 -28.06 -4.35 6.29
N ALA A 246 -26.84 -4.83 6.43
CA ALA A 246 -25.97 -5.20 5.33
C ALA A 246 -26.39 -6.56 4.75
N GLU A 247 -26.26 -6.70 3.44
CA GLU A 247 -26.43 -7.98 2.76
C GLU A 247 -25.31 -8.96 3.17
N TRP A 248 -25.60 -10.26 3.08
CA TRP A 248 -24.68 -11.31 3.55
C TRP A 248 -23.31 -11.23 2.86
N GLU A 249 -23.30 -10.93 1.57
CA GLU A 249 -22.11 -10.78 0.73
C GLU A 249 -21.22 -9.62 1.22
N ILE A 250 -21.83 -8.46 1.52
CA ILE A 250 -21.14 -7.28 2.04
C ILE A 250 -20.52 -7.60 3.39
N LYS A 251 -21.29 -8.25 4.27
CA LYS A 251 -20.81 -8.66 5.59
C LYS A 251 -19.61 -9.61 5.49
N LYS A 252 -19.69 -10.61 4.60
CA LYS A 252 -18.59 -11.57 4.39
C LYS A 252 -17.35 -10.91 3.79
N ALA A 253 -17.53 -9.99 2.85
CA ALA A 253 -16.42 -9.24 2.29
C ALA A 253 -15.73 -8.38 3.36
N ARG A 254 -16.50 -7.69 4.23
CA ARG A 254 -15.93 -6.93 5.37
C ARG A 254 -15.18 -7.84 6.35
N ASP A 255 -15.75 -8.98 6.72
CA ASP A 255 -15.09 -9.94 7.62
C ASP A 255 -13.71 -10.36 7.09
N LEU A 256 -13.62 -10.64 5.78
CA LEU A 256 -12.35 -10.97 5.12
C LEU A 256 -11.38 -9.78 5.10
N LEU A 257 -11.87 -8.56 4.82
CA LEU A 257 -11.04 -7.35 4.86
C LEU A 257 -10.47 -7.10 6.26
N PHE A 258 -11.26 -7.29 7.31
CA PHE A 258 -10.83 -7.13 8.70
C PHE A 258 -9.82 -8.20 9.10
N GLU A 259 -10.02 -9.45 8.68
CA GLU A 259 -9.04 -10.52 8.87
C GLU A 259 -7.68 -10.18 8.23
N LEU A 260 -7.68 -9.60 7.01
CA LEU A 260 -6.46 -9.16 6.32
C LEU A 260 -5.76 -7.99 7.03
N VAL A 261 -6.50 -7.12 7.70
CA VAL A 261 -5.93 -6.07 8.57
C VAL A 261 -5.23 -6.73 9.76
N GLY A 262 -5.98 -7.55 10.51
CA GLY A 262 -5.51 -8.28 11.69
C GLY A 262 -5.18 -7.41 12.91
N GLY A 263 -5.10 -8.03 14.09
CA GLY A 263 -4.71 -7.37 15.35
C GLY A 263 -5.74 -6.36 15.88
N GLU A 264 -5.30 -5.46 16.76
CA GLU A 264 -6.13 -4.40 17.37
C GLU A 264 -6.82 -3.49 16.32
N PRO A 265 -6.16 -3.03 15.23
CA PRO A 265 -6.82 -2.20 14.23
C PRO A 265 -8.00 -2.88 13.50
N SER A 266 -8.02 -4.21 13.42
CA SER A 266 -9.18 -4.94 12.89
C SER A 266 -10.39 -4.79 13.81
N GLU A 267 -10.19 -4.81 15.12
CA GLU A 267 -11.28 -4.65 16.10
C GLU A 267 -11.84 -3.22 16.08
N GLU A 268 -10.99 -2.21 15.93
CA GLU A 268 -11.43 -0.82 15.75
C GLU A 268 -12.38 -0.67 14.54
N LEU A 269 -12.04 -1.31 13.41
CA LEU A 269 -12.93 -1.31 12.24
C LEU A 269 -14.25 -2.04 12.55
N ARG A 270 -14.21 -3.19 13.21
CA ARG A 270 -15.44 -3.91 13.60
C ARG A 270 -16.33 -3.05 14.49
N GLU A 271 -15.76 -2.34 15.46
CA GLU A 271 -16.50 -1.42 16.33
C GLU A 271 -17.14 -0.28 15.55
N GLN A 272 -16.41 0.32 14.59
CA GLN A 272 -16.94 1.38 13.71
C GLN A 272 -18.19 0.94 12.95
N PHE A 273 -18.20 -0.29 12.40
CA PHE A 273 -19.35 -0.82 11.64
C PHE A 273 -20.44 -1.46 12.51
N ALA A 274 -20.12 -1.78 13.77
CA ALA A 274 -21.09 -2.29 14.75
C ALA A 274 -21.88 -1.17 15.44
N ALA A 275 -21.28 0.01 15.61
CA ALA A 275 -21.96 1.17 16.16
C ALA A 275 -23.04 1.68 15.19
N ALA A 276 -24.27 1.85 15.68
CA ALA A 276 -25.39 2.36 14.86
C ALA A 276 -25.03 3.73 14.24
N PRO A 277 -25.36 3.97 12.96
CA PRO A 277 -24.93 5.16 12.26
C PRO A 277 -25.85 6.31 12.72
N GLY A 278 -25.36 7.08 13.68
CA GLY A 278 -26.06 8.25 14.19
C GLY A 278 -25.18 9.47 14.42
N THR A 279 -23.87 9.37 14.23
CA THR A 279 -22.95 10.44 14.71
C THR A 279 -21.72 10.72 13.86
N MET A 280 -21.45 10.01 12.76
CA MET A 280 -20.28 10.32 11.92
C MET A 280 -20.59 11.14 10.66
N VAL A 281 -21.86 11.31 10.27
CA VAL A 281 -22.24 12.12 9.12
C VAL A 281 -23.54 12.88 9.40
N THR A 282 -23.46 13.90 10.24
CA THR A 282 -24.38 15.05 10.29
C THR A 282 -23.61 16.26 10.75
#